data_AF-A0A920FBJ1-F1
#
_entry.id   AF-A0A920FBJ1-F1
#
_cell.length_a   1.000
_cell.length_b   1.000
_cell.length_c   1.000
_cell.angle_alpha   90.00
_cell.angle_beta   90.00
_cell.angle_gamma   90.00
#
_symmetry.space_group_name_H-M   'P 1'
#
loop_
_entity.id
_entity.type
_entity.pdbx_description
1 polymer ?
#
loop_
_entity_poly.entity_id
_entity_poly.type
_entity_poly.pdbx_seq_one_letter_code
_entity_poly.pdbx_strand_id
1 'polypeptide(L)' 'MTAIIDITAREILDSRGNPTVEVDVTLEDGRLAVLECRLGIDGNV' A
#
# COMPACT_ATOMS: atom_id res chain seq x y z
N MET A 1 -10.19 0.46 20.12
CA MET A 1 -10.62 0.11 18.76
C MET A 1 -9.62 0.81 17.84
N THR A 2 -9.08 0.15 16.82
CA THR A 2 -8.11 0.78 15.90
C THR A 2 -8.82 1.05 14.58
N ALA A 3 -9.36 2.25 14.42
CA ALA A 3 -9.93 2.76 13.19
C ALA A 3 -8.83 3.36 12.32
N ILE A 4 -8.98 3.13 11.02
CA ILE A 4 -8.14 3.73 10.00
C ILE A 4 -8.71 5.12 9.71
N ILE A 5 -7.88 6.15 9.80
CA ILE A 5 -8.30 7.53 9.48
C ILE A 5 -8.22 7.76 7.98
N ASP A 6 -7.08 7.40 7.39
CA ASP A 6 -6.77 7.71 6.00
C ASP A 6 -5.89 6.63 5.37
N ILE A 7 -6.13 6.38 4.08
CA ILE A 7 -5.34 5.47 3.26
C ILE A 7 -5.01 6.20 1.97
N THR A 8 -3.71 6.41 1.73
CA THR A 8 -3.22 6.98 0.48
C THR A 8 -2.40 5.94 -0.26
N ALA A 9 -2.78 5.61 -1.49
CA ALA A 9 -2.07 4.65 -2.33
C ALA A 9 -1.53 5.34 -3.60
N ARG A 10 -0.30 5.00 -4.00
CA ARG A 10 0.31 5.44 -5.25
C ARG A 10 0.87 4.25 -6.02
N GLU A 11 0.54 4.22 -7.30
CA GLU A 11 1.13 3.26 -8.23
C GLU A 11 2.47 3.80 -8.71
N ILE A 12 3.51 2.97 -8.56
CA ILE A 12 4.87 3.24 -9.00
C ILE A 12 5.26 2.12 -9.95
N LEU A 13 6.00 2.45 -11.00
CA LEU A 13 6.54 1.45 -11.91
C LEU A 13 7.88 0.94 -11.37
N ASP A 14 7.98 -0.36 -11.05
CA ASP A 14 9.26 -0.97 -10.70
C ASP A 14 10.18 -1.03 -11.94
N SER A 15 11.48 -1.20 -11.71
CA SER A 15 12.53 -1.33 -12.74
C SER A 15 12.26 -2.36 -13.84
N ARG A 16 11.36 -3.33 -13.60
CA ARG A 16 10.93 -4.36 -14.55
C ARG A 16 9.71 -3.97 -15.39
N GLY A 17 9.14 -2.78 -15.19
CA GLY A 17 7.90 -2.35 -15.83
C GLY A 17 6.64 -2.94 -15.21
N ASN A 18 6.73 -3.55 -14.03
CA ASN A 18 5.57 -4.03 -13.30
C ASN A 18 4.97 -2.88 -12.48
N PRO A 19 3.65 -2.63 -12.57
CA PRO A 19 2.99 -1.68 -11.70
C PRO A 19 3.02 -2.21 -10.27
N THR A 20 3.69 -1.51 -9.35
CA THR A 20 3.71 -1.80 -7.92
C THR A 20 2.90 -0.74 -7.18
N VAL A 21 2.26 -1.09 -6.07
CA VAL A 21 1.46 -0.14 -5.30
C VAL A 21 2.11 0.07 -3.94
N GLU A 22 2.44 1.33 -3.63
CA GLU A 22 2.81 1.75 -2.28
C GLU A 22 1.57 2.31 -1.59
N VAL A 23 1.31 1.83 -0.37
CA VAL A 23 0.18 2.26 0.46
C VAL A 23 0.71 2.84 1.76
N ASP A 24 0.27 4.06 2.07
CA ASP A 24 0.48 4.74 3.33
C ASP A 24 -0.82 4.70 4.15
N VAL A 25 -0.76 4.11 5.35
CA VAL A 25 -1.92 3.95 6.24
C VAL A 25 -1.71 4.79 7.49
N THR A 26 -2.65 5.71 7.73
CA THR A 26 -2.70 6.51 8.95
C THR A 26 -3.79 5.97 9.89
N LEU A 27 -3.36 5.51 11.07
CA LEU A 27 -4.25 4.99 12.12
C LEU A 27 -4.66 6.07 13.11
N GLU A 28 -5.81 5.89 13.77
CA GLU A 28 -6.32 6.82 14.80
C GLU A 28 -5.37 7.06 15.97
N ASP A 29 -4.49 6.11 16.22
CA ASP A 29 -3.50 6.12 17.29
C ASP A 29 -2.24 6.95 16.95
N GLY A 30 -2.23 7.65 15.80
CA GLY A 30 -1.07 8.42 15.30
C GLY A 30 0.05 7.56 14.72
N ARG A 31 -0.21 6.27 14.53
CA ARG A 31 0.75 5.30 13.96
C ARG A 31 0.68 5.34 12.44
N LEU A 32 1.85 5.48 11.83
CA LEU A 32 2.04 5.42 10.37
C LEU A 32 2.59 4.05 10.01
N ALA A 33 1.97 3.39 9.03
CA ALA A 33 2.46 2.16 8.44
C ALA A 33 2.62 2.36 6.94
N VAL A 34 3.84 2.17 6.44
CA VAL A 34 4.14 2.14 5.00
C VAL A 34 4.21 0.69 4.56
N LEU A 35 3.39 0.34 3.58
CA LEU A 35 3.30 -1.01 3.03
C LEU A 35 3.65 -0.94 1.54
N GLU A 36 4.68 -1.69 1.11
CA GLU A 36 4.89 -1.97 -0.30
C GLU A 36 4.13 -3.26 -0.66
N CYS A 37 3.10 -3.15 -1.50
CA CYS A 37 2.48 -4.31 -2.10
C CYS A 37 3.12 -4.51 -3.46
N ARG A 38 4.09 -5.42 -3.52
CA ARG A 38 4.60 -5.90 -4.81
C ARG A 38 3.44 -6.60 -5.49
N LEU A 39 3.00 -6.08 -6.63
CA LEU A 39 2.06 -6.77 -7.50
C LEU A 39 2.79 -7.99 -8.11
N GLY A 40 2.90 -9.03 -7.30
CA GLY A 40 3.43 -10.32 -7.67
C GLY A 40 2.27 -11.22 -8.07
N ILE A 41 2.03 -11.26 -9.38
CA ILE A 41 1.38 -12.32 -10.14
C ILE A 41 -0.08 -12.65 -9.78
N ASP A 42 -0.95 -12.30 -10.74
CA ASP A 42 -2.23 -12.94 -11.04
C ASP A 42 -3.34 -12.72 -10.00
N GLY A 43 -4.45 -12.08 -10.42
CA GLY A 43 -5.67 -11.89 -9.62
C GLY A 43 -6.41 -13.19 -9.28
N ASN A 44 -5.72 -14.12 -8.62
CA ASN A 44 -6.25 -15.23 -7.87
C ASN A 44 -5.46 -15.39 -6.57
N VAL A 45 -5.49 -14.35 -5.74
CA VAL A 45 -5.79 -14.34 -4.28
C VAL A 45 -5.85 -12.90 -3.80
#